data_AF-A0A2N9EWP8-F1
#
_entry.id   AF-A0A2N9EWP8-F1
#
_cell.length_a   1.000
_cell.length_b   1.000
_cell.length_c   1.000
_cell.angle_alpha   90.00
_cell.angle_beta   90.00
_cell.angle_gamma   90.00
#
_symmetry.space_group_name_H-M   'P 1'
#
loop_
_entity.id
_entity.type
_entity.pdbx_description
1 polymer ?
#
loop_
_entity_poly.entity_id
_entity_poly.type
_entity_poly.pdbx_seq_one_letter_code
_entity_poly.pdbx_strand_id
1 'polypeptide(L)'
;MADLKVTFLKVYSVLKKELLEDPAFEWTDDSRQWVERLQAYFLVLDDIMDNSHTRRGQPCWFRVPKVGLIAANDGVLLRNHIPRILRKHFRDKAYYVDLLDLFNEVEFQTASGQMIDLITTIEGEKDLSKYTLSLHRRIVQYKTAYYSFYLSVACALVMSGEKLDNHIDVKNILVDMGIYFQVQDDYLDCFGAPETIGKIGTDIEDFKCSWLVVKALEHSNEEQKKVLYENYGKPDPANVTKVKALYNELNLQVVFEEYESKSYEKLITSIEAHPSKAVQAVLKSFLVKEE
;
A
#
# COMPACT_ATOMS: atom_id res chain seq x y z
N MET A 1 -7.59 5.78 31.00
CA MET A 1 -7.26 5.51 29.58
C MET A 1 -8.09 4.31 29.16
N ALA A 2 -9.01 4.49 28.21
CA ALA A 2 -9.61 3.34 27.54
C ALA A 2 -8.48 2.57 26.84
N ASP A 3 -8.56 1.24 26.81
CA ASP A 3 -7.61 0.42 26.07
C ASP A 3 -7.67 0.84 24.59
N LEU A 4 -6.62 1.50 24.11
CA LEU A 4 -6.47 1.97 22.73
C LEU A 4 -6.67 0.83 21.75
N LYS A 5 -6.27 -0.41 22.10
CA LYS A 5 -6.46 -1.60 21.27
C LYS A 5 -7.94 -1.96 21.14
N VAL A 6 -8.67 -2.00 22.26
CA VAL A 6 -10.12 -2.29 22.26
C VAL A 6 -10.88 -1.20 21.52
N THR A 7 -10.47 0.06 21.69
CA THR A 7 -11.08 1.21 21.01
C THR A 7 -10.85 1.13 19.50
N PHE A 8 -9.62 0.83 19.07
CA PHE A 8 -9.28 0.66 17.66
C PHE A 8 -10.08 -0.45 16.97
N LEU A 9 -10.07 -1.67 17.54
CA LEU A 9 -10.78 -2.81 16.94
C LEU A 9 -12.28 -2.57 16.84
N LYS A 10 -12.86 -1.94 17.87
CA LYS A 10 -14.28 -1.59 17.87
C LYS A 10 -14.62 -0.60 16.76
N VAL A 11 -13.80 0.43 16.55
CA VAL A 11 -14.03 1.44 15.51
C VAL A 11 -13.91 0.83 14.11
N TYR A 12 -12.83 0.08 13.86
CA TYR A 12 -12.62 -0.58 12.57
C TYR A 12 -13.79 -1.50 12.20
N SER A 13 -14.28 -2.31 13.16
CA SER A 13 -15.41 -3.21 12.96
C SER A 13 -16.73 -2.47 12.66
N VAL A 14 -16.99 -1.35 13.33
CA VAL A 14 -18.21 -0.54 13.13
C VAL A 14 -18.17 0.16 11.78
N LEU A 15 -17.04 0.77 11.40
CA LEU A 15 -16.87 1.42 10.09
C LEU A 15 -17.11 0.43 8.95
N LYS A 16 -16.53 -0.78 9.07
CA LYS A 16 -16.66 -1.86 8.08
C LYS A 16 -18.09 -2.38 7.98
N LYS A 17 -18.79 -2.57 9.10
CA LYS A 17 -20.18 -3.05 9.14
C LYS A 17 -21.17 -2.04 8.55
N GLU A 18 -21.04 -0.76 8.86
CA GLU A 18 -22.00 0.27 8.43
C GLU A 18 -21.92 0.55 6.92
N LEU A 19 -20.76 0.32 6.29
CA LEU A 19 -20.61 0.39 4.82
C LEU A 19 -21.38 -0.74 4.11
N LEU A 20 -21.63 -1.86 4.80
CA LEU A 20 -22.38 -3.04 4.30
C LEU A 20 -23.89 -2.94 4.50
N GLU A 21 -24.35 -2.04 5.38
CA GLU A 21 -25.74 -1.91 5.80
C GLU A 21 -26.37 -0.57 5.36
N ASP A 22 -25.70 0.21 4.51
CA ASP A 22 -26.23 1.50 4.04
C ASP A 22 -27.52 1.30 3.20
N PRO A 23 -28.67 1.86 3.64
CA PRO A 23 -29.96 1.67 2.98
C PRO A 23 -30.08 2.40 1.63
N ALA A 24 -29.10 3.23 1.24
CA ALA A 24 -29.06 3.84 -0.09
C ALA A 24 -28.74 2.85 -1.22
N PHE A 25 -28.43 1.59 -0.90
CA PHE A 25 -27.97 0.58 -1.86
C PHE A 25 -28.72 -0.76 -1.68
N GLU A 26 -29.13 -1.37 -2.80
CA GLU A 26 -29.49 -2.79 -2.82
C GLU A 26 -28.21 -3.63 -2.96
N TRP A 27 -27.75 -4.18 -1.83
CA TRP A 27 -26.55 -5.02 -1.80
C TRP A 27 -26.87 -6.51 -2.01
N THR A 28 -26.26 -7.12 -3.03
CA THR A 28 -26.14 -8.57 -3.18
C THR A 28 -25.08 -9.13 -2.22
N ASP A 29 -25.15 -10.41 -1.86
CA ASP A 29 -24.15 -11.05 -0.99
C ASP A 29 -22.72 -10.93 -1.54
N ASP A 30 -22.55 -10.93 -2.86
CA ASP A 30 -21.26 -10.71 -3.52
C ASP A 30 -20.74 -9.28 -3.27
N SER A 31 -21.58 -8.26 -3.46
CA SER A 31 -21.19 -6.86 -3.21
C SER A 31 -20.84 -6.58 -1.75
N ARG A 32 -21.48 -7.29 -0.80
CA ARG A 32 -21.14 -7.20 0.63
C ARG A 32 -19.79 -7.83 0.94
N GLN A 33 -19.52 -9.03 0.41
CA GLN A 33 -18.22 -9.68 0.61
C GLN A 33 -17.05 -8.87 0.03
N TRP A 34 -17.28 -8.13 -1.05
CA TRP A 34 -16.28 -7.21 -1.60
C TRP A 34 -16.01 -6.06 -0.64
N VAL A 35 -17.04 -5.29 -0.26
CA VAL A 35 -16.94 -4.17 0.68
C VAL A 35 -16.31 -4.57 2.01
N GLU A 36 -16.65 -5.75 2.53
CA GLU A 36 -16.10 -6.29 3.78
C GLU A 36 -14.57 -6.42 3.73
N ARG A 37 -14.01 -6.70 2.55
CA ARG A 37 -12.55 -6.87 2.38
C ARG A 37 -11.85 -5.51 2.16
N LEU A 38 -12.58 -4.40 2.02
CA LEU A 38 -12.13 -3.26 1.21
C LEU A 38 -11.57 -2.07 2.03
N GLN A 39 -10.24 -1.92 2.03
CA GLN A 39 -9.51 -0.65 2.24
C GLN A 39 -9.53 0.22 0.96
N ALA A 40 -10.44 -0.04 0.02
CA ALA A 40 -9.98 -0.36 -1.35
C ALA A 40 -10.60 0.43 -2.50
N TYR A 41 -11.08 1.65 -2.26
CA TYR A 41 -11.33 2.51 -3.41
C TYR A 41 -10.04 2.75 -4.21
N PHE A 42 -8.89 2.91 -3.52
CA PHE A 42 -7.58 2.96 -4.17
C PHE A 42 -7.29 1.69 -4.95
N LEU A 43 -7.50 0.50 -4.38
CA LEU A 43 -7.24 -0.76 -5.09
C LEU A 43 -8.13 -0.96 -6.32
N VAL A 44 -9.40 -0.53 -6.28
CA VAL A 44 -10.30 -0.62 -7.45
C VAL A 44 -9.78 0.25 -8.60
N LEU A 45 -9.34 1.47 -8.30
CA LEU A 45 -8.79 2.37 -9.32
C LEU A 45 -7.38 1.94 -9.77
N ASP A 46 -6.55 1.48 -8.84
CA ASP A 46 -5.20 0.94 -9.10
C ASP A 46 -5.27 -0.29 -10.01
N ASP A 47 -6.17 -1.24 -9.74
CA ASP A 47 -6.42 -2.40 -10.61
C ASP A 47 -6.74 -1.99 -12.06
N ILE A 48 -7.50 -0.90 -12.25
CA ILE A 48 -7.82 -0.37 -13.58
C ILE A 48 -6.58 0.25 -14.23
N MET A 49 -5.85 1.09 -13.49
CA MET A 49 -4.67 1.81 -13.99
C MET A 49 -3.52 0.86 -14.34
N ASP A 50 -3.34 -0.19 -13.55
CA ASP A 50 -2.33 -1.23 -13.73
C ASP A 50 -2.83 -2.40 -14.57
N ASN A 51 -4.05 -2.30 -15.13
CA ASN A 51 -4.65 -3.33 -15.98
C ASN A 51 -4.62 -4.74 -15.33
N SER A 52 -4.73 -4.81 -14.01
CA SER A 52 -4.59 -6.04 -13.23
C SER A 52 -5.63 -7.10 -13.61
N HIS A 53 -5.28 -8.37 -13.37
CA HIS A 53 -6.15 -9.52 -13.67
C HIS A 53 -6.91 -10.01 -12.43
N THR A 54 -6.20 -10.22 -11.32
CA THR A 54 -6.74 -10.80 -10.10
C THR A 54 -6.33 -10.02 -8.87
N ARG A 55 -7.23 -9.91 -7.90
CA ARG A 55 -7.00 -9.31 -6.58
C ARG A 55 -7.63 -10.22 -5.52
N ARG A 56 -6.85 -10.65 -4.53
CA ARG A 56 -7.33 -11.49 -3.41
C ARG A 56 -8.00 -12.79 -3.88
N GLY A 57 -7.38 -13.46 -4.84
CA GLY A 57 -7.85 -14.75 -5.37
C GLY A 57 -9.10 -14.69 -6.25
N GLN A 58 -9.55 -13.49 -6.66
CA GLN A 58 -10.72 -13.29 -7.53
C GLN A 58 -10.36 -12.33 -8.67
N PRO A 59 -11.12 -12.30 -9.78
CA PRO A 59 -10.95 -11.28 -10.82
C PRO A 59 -11.06 -9.86 -10.24
N CYS A 60 -10.23 -8.93 -10.72
CA CYS A 60 -10.37 -7.51 -10.37
C CYS A 60 -11.77 -7.01 -10.72
N TRP A 61 -12.32 -6.06 -9.94
CA TRP A 61 -13.71 -5.65 -10.08
C TRP A 61 -14.08 -5.20 -11.51
N PHE A 62 -13.21 -4.42 -12.15
CA PHE A 62 -13.41 -3.96 -13.52
C PHE A 62 -13.34 -5.07 -14.59
N ARG A 63 -12.82 -6.26 -14.25
CA ARG A 63 -12.77 -7.43 -15.13
C ARG A 63 -14.06 -8.26 -15.12
N VAL A 64 -14.97 -8.00 -14.18
CA VAL A 64 -16.26 -8.70 -14.12
C VAL A 64 -17.11 -8.32 -15.36
N PRO A 65 -17.65 -9.28 -16.14
CA PRO A 65 -18.28 -9.02 -17.45
C PRO A 65 -19.41 -7.99 -17.50
N LYS A 66 -20.03 -7.65 -16.36
CA LYS A 66 -21.11 -6.64 -16.25
C LYS A 66 -20.66 -5.32 -15.63
N VAL A 67 -19.43 -5.25 -15.13
CA VAL A 67 -18.91 -4.08 -14.42
C VAL A 67 -18.10 -3.22 -15.38
N GLY A 68 -17.00 -3.75 -15.92
CA GLY A 68 -16.13 -2.96 -16.79
C GLY A 68 -15.68 -1.66 -16.12
N LEU A 69 -15.71 -0.55 -16.86
CA LEU A 69 -15.32 0.77 -16.34
C LEU A 69 -16.35 1.42 -15.41
N ILE A 70 -17.51 0.79 -15.14
CA ILE A 70 -18.41 1.22 -14.05
C ILE A 70 -17.64 1.20 -12.72
N ALA A 71 -16.66 0.30 -12.59
CA ALA A 71 -15.73 0.22 -11.47
C ALA A 71 -15.05 1.55 -11.11
N ALA A 72 -14.83 2.45 -12.08
CA ALA A 72 -14.27 3.77 -11.78
C ALA A 72 -15.24 4.63 -10.95
N ASN A 73 -16.52 4.64 -11.33
CA ASN A 73 -17.57 5.31 -10.55
C ASN A 73 -17.79 4.61 -9.20
N ASP A 74 -17.74 3.27 -9.17
CA ASP A 74 -17.85 2.51 -7.92
C ASP A 74 -16.70 2.86 -6.95
N GLY A 75 -15.48 3.07 -7.46
CA GLY A 75 -14.36 3.61 -6.69
C GLY A 75 -14.67 4.98 -6.09
N VAL A 76 -15.20 5.91 -6.89
CA VAL A 76 -15.63 7.24 -6.38
C VAL A 76 -16.72 7.10 -5.31
N LEU A 77 -17.64 6.17 -5.48
CA LEU A 77 -18.72 5.92 -4.54
C LEU A 77 -18.18 5.39 -3.20
N LEU A 78 -17.26 4.42 -3.22
CA LEU A 78 -16.57 3.91 -2.05
C LEU A 78 -15.82 5.01 -1.29
N ARG A 79 -15.13 5.90 -2.01
CA ARG A 79 -14.48 7.09 -1.43
C ARG A 79 -15.48 7.99 -0.72
N ASN A 80 -16.66 8.21 -1.31
CA ASN A 80 -17.72 9.04 -0.71
C ASN A 80 -18.42 8.38 0.51
N HIS A 81 -18.35 7.06 0.67
CA HIS A 81 -18.85 6.39 1.88
C HIS A 81 -18.07 6.79 3.13
N ILE A 82 -16.78 7.10 3.01
CA ILE A 82 -15.94 7.52 4.15
C ILE A 82 -16.53 8.74 4.87
N PRO A 83 -16.73 9.92 4.23
CA PRO A 83 -17.31 11.07 4.91
C PRO A 83 -18.77 10.84 5.34
N ARG A 84 -19.53 9.99 4.63
CA ARG A 84 -20.88 9.59 5.05
C ARG A 84 -20.88 8.88 6.40
N ILE A 85 -19.98 7.93 6.58
CA ILE A 85 -19.83 7.16 7.82
C ILE A 85 -19.25 8.06 8.92
N LEU A 86 -18.20 8.83 8.62
CA LEU A 86 -17.64 9.79 9.58
C LEU A 86 -18.72 10.72 10.12
N ARG A 87 -19.53 11.30 9.24
CA ARG A 87 -20.65 12.16 9.63
C ARG A 87 -21.74 11.41 10.42
N LYS A 88 -22.08 10.17 10.04
CA LYS A 88 -23.15 9.41 10.71
C LYS A 88 -22.80 9.09 12.18
N HIS A 89 -21.55 8.72 12.44
CA HIS A 89 -21.15 8.20 13.76
C HIS A 89 -20.34 9.16 14.62
N PHE A 90 -19.65 10.11 14.00
CA PHE A 90 -18.67 10.94 14.69
C PHE A 90 -18.98 12.44 14.65
N ARG A 91 -20.01 12.91 13.92
CA ARG A 91 -20.31 14.36 13.78
C ARG A 91 -20.42 15.13 15.10
N ASP A 92 -20.89 14.47 16.16
CA ASP A 92 -21.12 15.09 17.47
C ASP A 92 -19.91 14.90 18.42
N LYS A 93 -18.80 14.33 17.93
CA LYS A 93 -17.54 14.16 18.67
C LYS A 93 -16.67 15.39 18.48
N ALA A 94 -15.97 15.78 19.55
CA ALA A 94 -15.04 16.92 19.52
C ALA A 94 -13.95 16.77 18.45
N TYR A 95 -13.55 15.53 18.13
CA TYR A 95 -12.52 15.20 17.14
C TYR A 95 -13.04 14.94 15.71
N TYR A 96 -14.31 15.27 15.43
CA TYR A 96 -14.91 15.00 14.12
C TYR A 96 -14.14 15.66 12.97
N VAL A 97 -13.79 16.94 13.15
CA VAL A 97 -13.07 17.72 12.14
C VAL A 97 -11.67 17.16 11.95
N ASP A 98 -10.98 16.81 13.04
CA ASP A 98 -9.65 16.19 12.97
C ASP A 98 -9.66 14.86 12.19
N LEU A 99 -10.69 14.02 12.38
CA LEU A 99 -10.86 12.81 11.58
C LEU A 99 -11.11 13.12 10.11
N LEU A 100 -11.99 14.08 9.80
CA LEU A 100 -12.27 14.44 8.41
C LEU A 100 -11.02 14.96 7.69
N ASP A 101 -10.26 15.84 8.34
CA ASP A 101 -9.02 16.41 7.81
C ASP A 101 -7.94 15.33 7.67
N LEU A 102 -7.82 14.42 8.65
CA LEU A 102 -6.89 13.29 8.59
C LEU A 102 -7.15 12.39 7.37
N PHE A 103 -8.41 12.02 7.12
CA PHE A 103 -8.75 11.19 5.97
C PHE A 103 -8.49 11.92 4.64
N ASN A 104 -8.84 13.21 4.55
CA ASN A 104 -8.58 14.01 3.34
C ASN A 104 -7.08 14.17 3.05
N GLU A 105 -6.27 14.44 4.08
CA GLU A 105 -4.82 14.61 3.94
C GLU A 105 -4.15 13.30 3.51
N VAL A 106 -4.53 12.17 4.13
CA VAL A 106 -3.98 10.86 3.74
C VAL A 106 -4.45 10.44 2.34
N GLU A 107 -5.70 10.74 1.97
CA GLU A 107 -6.20 10.56 0.60
C GLU A 107 -5.37 11.38 -0.40
N PHE A 108 -5.11 12.66 -0.10
CA PHE A 108 -4.28 13.53 -0.95
C PHE A 108 -2.84 13.00 -1.08
N GLN A 109 -2.23 12.58 0.02
CA GLN A 109 -0.89 11.97 0.02
C GLN A 109 -0.85 10.72 -0.85
N THR A 110 -1.85 9.85 -0.72
CA THR A 110 -1.93 8.59 -1.47
C THR A 110 -2.13 8.84 -2.96
N ALA A 111 -3.06 9.75 -3.32
CA ALA A 111 -3.27 10.15 -4.71
C ALA A 111 -2.02 10.81 -5.32
N SER A 112 -1.28 11.60 -4.54
CA SER A 112 -0.01 12.20 -4.96
C SER A 112 1.08 11.15 -5.18
N GLY A 113 1.15 10.13 -4.32
CA GLY A 113 2.04 8.99 -4.50
C GLY A 113 1.71 8.20 -5.78
N GLN A 114 0.43 7.92 -6.01
CA GLN A 114 -0.05 7.28 -7.23
C GLN A 114 0.27 8.10 -8.48
N MET A 115 0.08 9.42 -8.42
CA MET A 115 0.44 10.31 -9.52
C MET A 115 1.93 10.18 -9.85
N ILE A 116 2.81 10.20 -8.85
CA ILE A 116 4.27 10.05 -9.06
C ILE A 116 4.60 8.68 -9.66
N ASP A 117 3.94 7.61 -9.19
CA ASP A 117 4.09 6.26 -9.77
C ASP A 117 3.72 6.25 -11.26
N LEU A 118 2.55 6.77 -11.60
CA LEU A 118 2.04 6.76 -12.98
C LEU A 118 2.86 7.63 -13.92
N ILE A 119 3.22 8.86 -13.53
CA ILE A 119 4.01 9.74 -14.43
C ILE A 119 5.39 9.15 -14.74
N THR A 120 5.91 8.25 -13.89
CA THR A 120 7.19 7.57 -14.13
C THR A 120 7.07 6.36 -15.05
N THR A 121 5.84 5.95 -15.40
CA THR A 121 5.54 4.76 -16.22
C THR A 121 4.84 5.10 -17.54
N ILE A 122 4.57 6.39 -17.83
CA ILE A 122 3.90 6.85 -19.05
C ILE A 122 4.62 6.35 -20.31
N GLU A 123 3.85 5.73 -21.20
CA GLU A 123 4.34 5.23 -22.49
C GLU A 123 4.85 6.39 -23.37
N GLY A 124 6.09 6.27 -23.88
CA GLY A 124 6.80 7.33 -24.59
C GLY A 124 7.73 8.19 -23.71
N GLU A 125 7.56 8.16 -22.39
CA GLU A 125 8.46 8.81 -21.41
C GLU A 125 9.27 7.82 -20.55
N LYS A 126 9.07 6.50 -20.82
CA LYS A 126 9.77 5.38 -20.17
C LYS A 126 11.28 5.54 -20.31
N ASP A 127 11.92 5.84 -19.19
CA ASP A 127 13.36 6.05 -19.10
C ASP A 127 13.86 5.51 -17.76
N LEU A 128 14.55 4.37 -17.84
CA LEU A 128 15.02 3.64 -16.66
C LEU A 128 16.10 4.41 -15.89
N SER A 129 16.76 5.39 -16.52
CA SER A 129 17.76 6.23 -15.85
C SER A 129 17.16 7.16 -14.80
N LYS A 130 15.85 7.43 -14.87
CA LYS A 130 15.10 8.20 -13.86
C LYS A 130 14.89 7.41 -12.58
N TYR A 131 15.03 6.08 -12.61
CA TYR A 131 14.69 5.21 -11.49
C TYR A 131 15.81 5.22 -10.47
N THR A 132 15.47 5.65 -9.26
CA THR A 132 16.41 5.85 -8.16
C THR A 132 15.77 5.37 -6.87
N LEU A 133 16.59 4.99 -5.89
CA LEU A 133 16.09 4.60 -4.58
C LEU A 133 15.32 5.73 -3.88
N SER A 134 15.68 7.00 -4.14
CA SER A 134 14.96 8.15 -3.59
C SER A 134 13.58 8.34 -4.23
N LEU A 135 13.45 8.11 -5.54
CA LEU A 135 12.17 8.11 -6.23
C LEU A 135 11.27 6.97 -5.75
N HIS A 136 11.80 5.75 -5.68
CA HIS A 136 11.10 4.58 -5.10
C HIS A 136 10.59 4.90 -3.70
N ARG A 137 11.49 5.36 -2.79
CA ARG A 137 11.11 5.71 -1.42
C ARG A 137 9.99 6.74 -1.38
N ARG A 138 10.02 7.75 -2.26
CA ARG A 138 8.98 8.78 -2.33
C ARG A 138 7.65 8.22 -2.83
N ILE A 139 7.66 7.40 -3.89
CA ILE A 139 6.44 6.72 -4.37
C ILE A 139 5.84 5.92 -3.23
N VAL A 140 6.60 5.01 -2.63
CA VAL A 140 6.14 4.11 -1.57
C VAL A 140 5.65 4.85 -0.33
N GLN A 141 6.40 5.86 0.12
CA GLN A 141 6.01 6.66 1.29
C GLN A 141 4.61 7.25 1.11
N TYR A 142 4.37 7.87 -0.05
CA TYR A 142 3.12 8.57 -0.30
C TYR A 142 2.00 7.62 -0.73
N LYS A 143 2.28 6.70 -1.67
CA LYS A 143 1.31 5.76 -2.25
C LYS A 143 0.84 4.72 -1.24
N THR A 144 1.70 4.25 -0.33
CA THR A 144 1.37 3.09 0.53
C THR A 144 1.42 3.41 2.01
N ALA A 145 2.51 4.03 2.49
CA ALA A 145 2.82 4.03 3.92
C ALA A 145 1.80 4.81 4.76
N TYR A 146 1.33 5.97 4.29
CA TYR A 146 0.39 6.80 5.05
C TYR A 146 -0.96 6.11 5.26
N TYR A 147 -1.59 5.58 4.21
CA TYR A 147 -2.92 4.98 4.34
C TYR A 147 -2.89 3.58 4.95
N SER A 148 -1.80 2.83 4.73
CA SER A 148 -1.71 1.43 5.19
C SER A 148 -1.30 1.31 6.65
N PHE A 149 -0.37 2.17 7.11
CA PHE A 149 0.20 2.08 8.45
C PHE A 149 -0.21 3.26 9.33
N TYR A 150 0.02 4.50 8.87
CA TYR A 150 -0.18 5.68 9.71
C TYR A 150 -1.66 5.97 10.03
N LEU A 151 -2.54 5.96 9.03
CA LEU A 151 -3.93 6.40 9.15
C LEU A 151 -4.71 5.68 10.26
N SER A 152 -4.52 4.36 10.36
CA SER A 152 -5.24 3.51 11.31
C SER A 152 -4.87 3.85 12.76
N VAL A 153 -3.58 4.04 13.03
CA VAL A 153 -3.06 4.46 14.35
C VAL A 153 -3.40 5.91 14.65
N ALA A 154 -3.31 6.80 13.66
CA ALA A 154 -3.68 8.21 13.80
C ALA A 154 -5.17 8.36 14.17
N CYS A 155 -6.06 7.56 13.56
CA CYS A 155 -7.47 7.51 13.96
C CYS A 155 -7.62 7.10 15.43
N ALA A 156 -6.90 6.07 15.89
CA ALA A 156 -6.96 5.63 17.29
C ALA A 156 -6.48 6.71 18.27
N LEU A 157 -5.41 7.43 17.92
CA LEU A 157 -4.87 8.55 18.70
C LEU A 157 -5.88 9.70 18.79
N VAL A 158 -6.37 10.19 17.66
CA VAL A 158 -7.37 11.27 17.58
C VAL A 158 -8.62 10.93 18.40
N MET A 159 -9.12 9.69 18.26
CA MET A 159 -10.31 9.24 18.98
C MET A 159 -10.09 9.05 20.49
N SER A 160 -8.83 8.91 20.91
CA SER A 160 -8.43 8.87 22.32
C SER A 160 -8.19 10.25 22.91
N GLY A 161 -8.36 11.32 22.13
CA GLY A 161 -8.14 12.70 22.55
C GLY A 161 -6.68 13.17 22.45
N GLU A 162 -5.83 12.39 21.78
CA GLU A 162 -4.43 12.76 21.55
C GLU A 162 -4.31 13.75 20.37
N LYS A 163 -3.30 14.63 20.44
CA LYS A 163 -2.96 15.54 19.33
C LYS A 163 -1.85 14.91 18.49
N LEU A 164 -2.08 14.74 17.19
CA LEU A 164 -1.12 14.08 16.28
C LEU A 164 0.25 14.77 16.23
N ASP A 165 0.33 16.08 16.46
CA ASP A 165 1.59 16.83 16.54
C ASP A 165 2.53 16.34 17.65
N ASN A 166 1.99 15.69 18.69
CA ASN A 166 2.77 15.10 19.77
C ASN A 166 3.27 13.69 19.45
N HIS A 167 2.88 13.11 18.31
CA HIS A 167 3.15 11.71 17.91
C HIS A 167 3.87 11.64 16.55
N ILE A 168 4.74 12.61 16.26
CA ILE A 168 5.52 12.67 15.00
C ILE A 168 6.47 11.46 14.88
N ASP A 169 7.04 11.02 15.99
CA ASP A 169 7.87 9.81 16.07
C ASP A 169 7.07 8.55 15.70
N VAL A 170 5.83 8.41 16.20
CA VAL A 170 4.92 7.33 15.81
C VAL A 170 4.64 7.35 14.31
N LYS A 171 4.35 8.53 13.74
CA LYS A 171 4.18 8.71 12.28
C LYS A 171 5.42 8.25 11.52
N ASN A 172 6.61 8.67 11.96
CA ASN A 172 7.86 8.33 11.28
C ASN A 172 8.14 6.81 11.31
N ILE A 173 7.88 6.15 12.45
CA ILE A 173 8.02 4.69 12.56
C ILE A 173 7.04 3.98 11.62
N LEU A 174 5.76 4.37 11.62
CA LEU A 174 4.74 3.77 10.75
C LEU A 174 5.02 3.99 9.27
N VAL A 175 5.55 5.15 8.90
CA VAL A 175 5.98 5.43 7.53
C VAL A 175 7.16 4.54 7.13
N ASP A 176 8.16 4.38 7.99
CA ASP A 176 9.28 3.46 7.73
C ASP A 176 8.82 1.98 7.67
N MET A 177 7.83 1.58 8.48
CA MET A 177 7.20 0.25 8.36
C MET A 177 6.51 0.07 7.01
N GLY A 178 5.76 1.08 6.54
CA GLY A 178 5.12 1.02 5.23
C GLY A 178 6.11 0.98 4.07
N ILE A 179 7.26 1.64 4.21
CA ILE A 179 8.35 1.54 3.23
C ILE A 179 8.91 0.12 3.21
N TYR A 180 9.21 -0.44 4.38
CA TYR A 180 9.67 -1.82 4.50
C TYR A 180 8.67 -2.81 3.89
N PHE A 181 7.38 -2.68 4.23
CA PHE A 181 6.31 -3.53 3.70
C PHE A 181 6.22 -3.51 2.18
N GLN A 182 6.31 -2.33 1.55
CA GLN A 182 6.25 -2.27 0.09
C GLN A 182 7.51 -2.84 -0.56
N VAL A 183 8.70 -2.73 0.06
CA VAL A 183 9.89 -3.43 -0.44
C VAL A 183 9.69 -4.96 -0.39
N GLN A 184 8.97 -5.47 0.62
CA GLN A 184 8.59 -6.89 0.64
C GLN A 184 7.60 -7.23 -0.48
N ASP A 185 6.59 -6.39 -0.75
CA ASP A 185 5.65 -6.59 -1.86
C ASP A 185 6.37 -6.60 -3.22
N ASP A 186 7.28 -5.63 -3.47
CA ASP A 186 8.10 -5.56 -4.68
C ASP A 186 8.99 -6.81 -4.86
N TYR A 187 9.56 -7.32 -3.76
CA TYR A 187 10.34 -8.57 -3.77
C TYR A 187 9.46 -9.77 -4.12
N LEU A 188 8.30 -9.89 -3.44
CA LEU A 188 7.36 -10.98 -3.62
C LEU A 188 6.74 -10.98 -5.02
N ASP A 189 6.51 -9.81 -5.62
CA ASP A 189 5.99 -9.68 -6.98
C ASP A 189 6.85 -10.46 -7.99
N CYS A 190 8.18 -10.42 -7.82
CA CYS A 190 9.10 -11.12 -8.70
C CYS A 190 9.42 -12.56 -8.28
N PHE A 191 9.67 -12.77 -6.98
CA PHE A 191 10.25 -14.00 -6.43
C PHE A 191 9.29 -14.89 -5.66
N GLY A 192 8.13 -14.39 -5.24
CA GLY A 192 7.19 -15.19 -4.47
C GLY A 192 6.29 -16.06 -5.34
N ALA A 193 5.80 -17.14 -4.75
CA ALA A 193 4.94 -18.09 -5.43
C ALA A 193 3.52 -17.51 -5.63
N PRO A 194 2.93 -17.54 -6.84
CA PRO A 194 1.59 -17.02 -7.11
C PRO A 194 0.51 -17.61 -6.20
N GLU A 195 0.66 -18.89 -5.81
CA GLU A 195 -0.27 -19.59 -4.91
C GLU A 195 -0.28 -18.98 -3.50
N THR A 196 0.85 -18.44 -3.06
CA THR A 196 1.01 -17.82 -1.74
C THR A 196 0.57 -16.36 -1.75
N ILE A 197 0.88 -15.62 -2.82
CA ILE A 197 0.59 -14.17 -2.90
C ILE A 197 -0.86 -13.92 -3.38
N GLY A 198 -1.44 -14.85 -4.15
CA GLY A 198 -2.78 -14.70 -4.72
C GLY A 198 -2.88 -13.67 -5.84
N LYS A 199 -1.73 -13.26 -6.41
CA LYS A 199 -1.58 -12.45 -7.63
C LYS A 199 -0.41 -12.97 -8.47
N ILE A 200 -0.45 -12.73 -9.77
CA ILE A 200 0.71 -12.88 -10.66
C ILE A 200 1.40 -11.51 -10.68
N GLY A 201 2.70 -11.47 -10.36
CA GLY A 201 3.45 -10.23 -10.39
C GLY A 201 3.72 -9.73 -11.80
N THR A 202 3.60 -8.43 -12.00
CA THR A 202 3.68 -7.75 -13.30
C THR A 202 4.58 -6.52 -13.28
N ASP A 203 5.31 -6.26 -12.18
CA ASP A 203 6.12 -5.05 -12.01
C ASP A 203 7.11 -4.83 -13.17
N ILE A 204 7.68 -5.91 -13.71
CA ILE A 204 8.66 -5.86 -14.80
C ILE A 204 7.97 -5.43 -16.10
N GLU A 205 6.84 -6.05 -16.44
CA GLU A 205 6.05 -5.79 -17.64
C GLU A 205 5.47 -4.37 -17.62
N ASP A 206 4.97 -3.96 -16.46
CA ASP A 206 4.33 -2.66 -16.23
C ASP A 206 5.35 -1.52 -16.10
N PHE A 207 6.65 -1.84 -16.21
CA PHE A 207 7.75 -0.89 -16.08
C PHE A 207 7.72 -0.17 -14.73
N LYS A 208 7.31 -0.83 -13.64
CA LYS A 208 7.21 -0.19 -12.33
C LYS A 208 8.57 0.23 -11.79
N CYS A 209 8.61 1.34 -11.05
CA CYS A 209 9.78 1.77 -10.28
C CYS A 209 9.89 0.92 -9.00
N SER A 210 10.07 -0.40 -9.18
CA SER A 210 10.15 -1.42 -8.12
C SER A 210 11.51 -1.37 -7.41
N TRP A 211 11.55 -1.77 -6.13
CA TRP A 211 12.79 -1.85 -5.36
C TRP A 211 13.85 -2.73 -6.04
N LEU A 212 13.43 -3.81 -6.70
CA LEU A 212 14.33 -4.74 -7.38
C LEU A 212 15.07 -4.08 -8.54
N VAL A 213 14.38 -3.29 -9.38
CA VAL A 213 15.04 -2.65 -10.53
C VAL A 213 15.98 -1.54 -10.10
N VAL A 214 15.63 -0.75 -9.07
CA VAL A 214 16.55 0.28 -8.55
C VAL A 214 17.80 -0.36 -7.94
N LYS A 215 17.68 -1.50 -7.24
CA LYS A 215 18.83 -2.24 -6.72
C LYS A 215 19.65 -2.90 -7.83
N ALA A 216 19.00 -3.45 -8.85
CA ALA A 216 19.69 -4.00 -10.00
C ALA A 216 20.54 -2.93 -10.70
N LEU A 217 20.00 -1.73 -10.90
CA LEU A 217 20.74 -0.60 -11.50
C LEU A 217 21.96 -0.18 -10.67
N GLU A 218 21.87 -0.21 -9.34
CA GLU A 218 22.98 0.10 -8.42
C GLU A 218 24.10 -0.94 -8.47
N HIS A 219 23.76 -2.22 -8.64
CA HIS A 219 24.73 -3.33 -8.59
C HIS A 219 25.25 -3.78 -9.96
N SER A 220 24.60 -3.34 -11.05
CA SER A 220 24.94 -3.74 -12.42
C SER A 220 26.18 -3.04 -12.95
N ASN A 221 27.00 -3.77 -13.70
CA ASN A 221 27.97 -3.19 -14.65
C ASN A 221 27.26 -2.66 -15.91
N GLU A 222 28.01 -2.10 -16.85
CA GLU A 222 27.42 -1.46 -18.05
C GLU A 222 26.72 -2.47 -18.99
N GLU A 223 27.27 -3.68 -19.13
CA GLU A 223 26.66 -4.76 -19.91
C GLU A 223 25.34 -5.23 -19.30
N GLN A 224 25.31 -5.40 -17.97
CA GLN A 224 24.11 -5.79 -17.22
C GLN A 224 23.05 -4.69 -17.24
N LYS A 225 23.44 -3.42 -17.13
CA LYS A 225 22.51 -2.28 -17.30
C LYS A 225 21.87 -2.32 -18.68
N LYS A 226 22.65 -2.59 -19.74
CA LYS A 226 22.11 -2.71 -21.10
C LYS A 226 21.02 -3.79 -21.19
N VAL A 227 21.18 -4.92 -20.49
CA VAL A 227 20.12 -5.93 -20.38
C VAL A 227 18.85 -5.35 -19.75
N LEU A 228 18.95 -4.57 -18.67
CA LEU A 228 17.79 -3.91 -18.06
C LEU A 228 17.12 -2.94 -19.05
N TYR A 229 17.87 -2.03 -19.67
CA TYR A 229 17.34 -1.05 -20.63
C TYR A 229 16.65 -1.71 -21.83
N GLU A 230 17.15 -2.85 -22.30
CA GLU A 230 16.59 -3.56 -23.46
C GLU A 230 15.37 -4.42 -23.12
N ASN A 231 15.17 -4.82 -21.86
CA ASN A 231 14.19 -5.85 -21.51
C ASN A 231 13.13 -5.40 -20.50
N TYR A 232 13.40 -4.43 -19.63
CA TYR A 232 12.45 -3.95 -18.64
C TYR A 232 11.26 -3.20 -19.28
N GLY A 233 10.04 -3.41 -18.80
CA GLY A 233 8.81 -2.79 -19.34
C GLY A 233 8.30 -3.37 -20.64
N LYS A 234 8.73 -4.59 -20.99
CA LYS A 234 8.28 -5.28 -22.20
C LYS A 234 7.45 -6.49 -21.80
N PRO A 235 6.21 -6.63 -22.31
CA PRO A 235 5.29 -7.70 -21.91
C PRO A 235 5.67 -9.08 -22.48
N ASP A 236 6.71 -9.16 -23.32
CA ASP A 236 7.20 -10.44 -23.84
C ASP A 236 7.80 -11.29 -22.70
N PRO A 237 7.31 -12.51 -22.44
CA PRO A 237 7.85 -13.38 -21.39
C PRO A 237 9.35 -13.65 -21.50
N ALA A 238 9.93 -13.64 -22.71
CA ALA A 238 11.36 -13.81 -22.90
C ALA A 238 12.17 -12.64 -22.33
N ASN A 239 11.60 -11.44 -22.34
CA ASN A 239 12.22 -10.23 -21.80
C ASN A 239 12.14 -10.22 -20.28
N VAL A 240 10.97 -10.56 -19.73
CA VAL A 240 10.78 -10.75 -18.28
C VAL A 240 11.76 -11.79 -17.74
N THR A 241 11.92 -12.92 -18.45
CA THR A 241 12.85 -13.99 -18.07
C THR A 241 14.30 -13.49 -18.01
N LYS A 242 14.74 -12.64 -18.95
CA LYS A 242 16.09 -12.06 -18.92
C LYS A 242 16.30 -11.12 -17.74
N VAL A 243 15.30 -10.30 -17.40
CA VAL A 243 15.35 -9.42 -16.22
C VAL A 243 15.46 -10.26 -14.94
N LYS A 244 14.60 -11.28 -14.79
CA LYS A 244 14.64 -12.19 -13.63
C LYS A 244 15.97 -12.96 -13.55
N ALA A 245 16.52 -13.41 -14.68
CA ALA A 245 17.84 -14.04 -14.71
C ALA A 245 18.94 -13.11 -14.21
N LEU A 246 18.92 -11.84 -14.63
CA LEU A 246 19.86 -10.83 -14.14
C LEU A 246 19.69 -10.56 -12.63
N TYR A 247 18.45 -10.49 -12.12
CA TYR A 247 18.23 -10.34 -10.67
C TYR A 247 18.85 -11.49 -9.87
N ASN A 248 18.78 -12.71 -10.40
CA ASN A 248 19.43 -13.87 -9.80
C ASN A 248 20.97 -13.78 -9.89
N GLU A 249 21.52 -13.35 -11.04
CA GLU A 249 22.96 -13.15 -11.21
C GLU A 249 23.53 -12.12 -10.21
N LEU A 250 22.77 -11.06 -9.95
CA LEU A 250 23.09 -10.01 -8.97
C LEU A 250 22.81 -10.43 -7.51
N ASN A 251 22.31 -11.65 -7.28
CA ASN A 251 21.91 -12.17 -5.96
C ASN A 251 20.98 -11.22 -5.18
N LEU A 252 19.99 -10.63 -5.86
CA LEU A 252 19.09 -9.65 -5.22
C LEU A 252 18.26 -10.23 -4.08
N GLN A 253 18.07 -11.55 -4.01
CA GLN A 253 17.49 -12.20 -2.84
C GLN A 253 18.32 -11.99 -1.57
N VAL A 254 19.65 -12.13 -1.66
CA VAL A 254 20.56 -11.88 -0.51
C VAL A 254 20.56 -10.40 -0.14
N VAL A 255 20.56 -9.52 -1.14
CA VAL A 255 20.46 -8.06 -0.92
C VAL A 255 19.16 -7.70 -0.20
N PHE A 256 18.05 -8.38 -0.54
CA PHE A 256 16.77 -8.22 0.14
C PHE A 256 16.80 -8.75 1.58
N GLU A 257 17.34 -9.95 1.82
CA GLU A 257 17.48 -10.54 3.16
C GLU A 257 18.27 -9.63 4.11
N GLU A 258 19.37 -9.04 3.62
CA GLU A 258 20.14 -8.05 4.37
C GLU A 258 19.33 -6.78 4.66
N TYR A 259 18.59 -6.28 3.66
CA TYR A 259 17.72 -5.11 3.82
C TYR A 259 16.61 -5.38 4.83
N GLU A 260 15.96 -6.54 4.76
CA GLU A 260 14.90 -6.98 5.67
C GLU A 260 15.43 -7.02 7.11
N SER A 261 16.59 -7.67 7.32
CA SER A 261 17.22 -7.79 8.64
C SER A 261 17.55 -6.41 9.23
N LYS A 262 18.20 -5.52 8.46
CA LYS A 262 18.58 -4.17 8.89
C LYS A 262 17.35 -3.30 9.17
N SER A 263 16.31 -3.41 8.34
CA SER A 263 15.07 -2.65 8.50
C SER A 263 14.30 -3.10 9.74
N TYR A 264 14.21 -4.40 9.98
CA TYR A 264 13.57 -4.96 11.17
C TYR A 264 14.28 -4.52 12.45
N GLU A 265 15.61 -4.61 12.50
CA GLU A 265 16.40 -4.15 13.66
C GLU A 265 16.19 -2.65 13.94
N LYS A 266 16.23 -1.82 12.89
CA LYS A 266 15.98 -0.37 13.00
C LYS A 266 14.57 -0.09 13.54
N LEU A 267 13.57 -0.79 13.02
CA LEU A 267 12.17 -0.62 13.44
C LEU A 267 12.00 -1.04 14.90
N ILE A 268 12.47 -2.22 15.29
CA ILE A 268 12.41 -2.69 16.69
C ILE A 268 13.10 -1.70 17.63
N THR A 269 14.32 -1.27 17.31
CA THR A 269 15.06 -0.30 18.11
C THR A 269 14.27 1.01 18.28
N SER A 270 13.69 1.52 17.20
CA SER A 270 12.90 2.77 17.23
C SER A 270 11.63 2.61 18.06
N ILE A 271 10.94 1.46 17.96
CA ILE A 271 9.76 1.16 18.76
C ILE A 271 10.12 1.07 20.24
N GLU A 272 11.21 0.37 20.58
CA GLU A 272 11.61 0.17 21.98
C GLU A 272 12.10 1.44 22.67
N ALA A 273 12.62 2.40 21.90
CA ALA A 273 12.96 3.74 22.36
C ALA A 273 11.74 4.62 22.68
N HIS A 274 10.53 4.29 22.19
CA HIS A 274 9.34 5.09 22.43
C HIS A 274 8.91 5.07 23.91
N PRO A 275 8.63 6.20 24.57
CA PRO A 275 8.40 6.23 26.02
C PRO A 275 7.11 5.52 26.48
N SER A 276 6.05 5.52 25.67
CA SER A 276 4.78 4.88 26.01
C SER A 276 4.76 3.40 25.66
N LYS A 277 4.66 2.53 26.68
CA LYS A 277 4.49 1.07 26.50
C LYS A 277 3.25 0.67 25.73
N ALA A 278 2.17 1.45 25.84
CA ALA A 278 0.95 1.20 25.06
C ALA A 278 1.21 1.40 23.55
N VAL A 279 1.92 2.46 23.19
CA VAL A 279 2.31 2.73 21.79
C VAL A 279 3.30 1.67 21.30
N GLN A 280 4.27 1.25 22.14
CA GLN A 280 5.17 0.15 21.78
C GLN A 280 4.38 -1.11 21.41
N ALA A 281 3.36 -1.48 22.19
CA ALA A 281 2.55 -2.66 21.93
C ALA A 281 1.75 -2.56 20.62
N VAL A 282 1.18 -1.38 20.33
CA VAL A 282 0.51 -1.11 19.05
C VAL A 282 1.50 -1.26 17.90
N LEU A 283 2.64 -0.57 17.94
CA LEU A 283 3.62 -0.63 16.86
C LEU A 283 4.20 -2.04 16.66
N LYS A 284 4.48 -2.78 17.73
CA LYS A 284 4.93 -4.18 17.64
C LYS A 284 3.87 -5.05 16.94
N SER A 285 2.57 -4.82 17.18
CA SER A 285 1.51 -5.59 16.53
C SER A 285 1.42 -5.41 15.01
N PHE A 286 1.93 -4.29 14.47
CA PHE A 286 2.02 -4.06 13.02
C PHE A 286 3.27 -4.72 12.39
N LEU A 287 4.25 -5.14 13.20
CA LEU A 287 5.52 -5.69 12.73
C LEU A 287 5.57 -7.23 12.81
N VAL A 288 4.65 -7.86 13.53
CA VAL A 288 4.57 -9.34 13.59
C VAL A 288 4.11 -9.85 12.23
N LYS A 289 4.91 -10.73 11.60
CA LYS A 289 4.48 -11.53 10.45
C LYS A 289 3.31 -12.40 10.93
N GLU A 290 2.12 -12.24 10.37
CA GLU A 290 1.06 -13.24 10.58
C GLU A 290 1.60 -14.58 10.07
N GLU A 291 1.74 -15.55 10.98
CA GLU A 291 2.11 -16.95 10.68
C GLU A 291 1.01 -17.68 9.92
#